data_AF-A0A8R2JLK2-F1
#
_entry.id   AF-A0A8R2JLK2-F1
#
_cell.length_a   1.000
_cell.length_b   1.000
_cell.length_c   1.000
_cell.angle_alpha   90.00
_cell.angle_beta   90.00
_cell.angle_gamma   90.00
#
_symmetry.space_group_name_H-M   'P 1'
#
loop_
_entity.id
_entity.type
_entity.pdbx_description
1 polymer ?
#
loop_
_entity_poly.entity_id
_entity_poly.type
_entity_poly.pdbx_seq_one_letter_code
_entity_poly.pdbx_strand_id
1 'polypeptide(L)'
;MKKSTTTTPASVAKKRSRKSGKKSSDKVDIRAKLERRRQSARDCRARKNLRYQYLDESVADREQAVLSLRQELDKYRIWCIEIDEGRIPEGFQELLDEFGAA
;
A
#
# COMPACT_ATOMS: atom_id res chain seq x y z
N MET A 1 -26.52 -43.41 11.76
CA MET A 1 -27.58 -42.45 11.35
C MET A 1 -27.06 -41.75 10.10
N LYS A 2 -27.42 -42.25 8.90
CA LYS A 2 -28.38 -41.66 7.93
C LYS A 2 -28.23 -40.14 7.78
N LYS A 3 -28.10 -39.53 6.60
CA LYS A 3 -27.88 -39.88 5.16
C LYS A 3 -28.37 -38.61 4.44
N SER A 4 -27.67 -38.11 3.43
CA SER A 4 -28.27 -37.62 2.15
C SER A 4 -27.23 -36.80 1.37
N THR A 5 -26.53 -37.29 0.35
CA THR A 5 -26.91 -37.83 -0.98
C THR A 5 -27.43 -36.79 -1.98
N THR A 6 -26.57 -36.50 -2.96
CA THR A 6 -26.82 -36.47 -4.42
C THR A 6 -25.42 -36.44 -5.06
N THR A 7 -24.80 -37.46 -5.67
CA THR A 7 -25.20 -38.40 -6.76
C THR A 7 -25.86 -37.61 -7.90
N THR A 8 -25.34 -37.56 -9.14
CA THR A 8 -25.19 -38.67 -10.12
C THR A 8 -24.43 -38.11 -11.37
N PRO A 9 -24.13 -38.87 -12.46
CA PRO A 9 -22.92 -39.68 -12.65
C PRO A 9 -22.15 -39.41 -13.99
N ALA A 10 -21.17 -40.28 -14.21
CA ALA A 10 -20.23 -40.46 -15.32
C ALA A 10 -20.72 -40.23 -16.77
N SER A 11 -19.76 -39.87 -17.66
CA SER A 11 -19.66 -40.56 -18.97
C SER A 11 -18.25 -40.52 -19.58
N VAL A 12 -17.69 -41.73 -19.69
CA VAL A 12 -16.99 -42.30 -20.84
C VAL A 12 -15.76 -41.57 -21.40
N ALA A 13 -14.60 -42.19 -21.15
CA ALA A 13 -13.41 -42.11 -21.98
C ALA A 13 -13.75 -42.40 -23.46
N LYS A 14 -13.95 -41.35 -24.24
CA LYS A 14 -14.10 -41.45 -25.69
C LYS A 14 -12.76 -41.13 -26.33
N LYS A 15 -12.09 -42.15 -26.87
CA LYS A 15 -10.98 -42.05 -27.82
C LYS A 15 -11.34 -40.97 -28.86
N ARG A 16 -10.85 -39.74 -28.67
CA ARG A 16 -10.98 -38.69 -29.69
C ARG A 16 -9.87 -38.94 -30.70
N SER A 17 -10.29 -39.47 -31.84
CA SER A 17 -9.50 -39.53 -33.06
C SER A 17 -8.79 -38.19 -33.25
N ARG A 18 -7.49 -38.27 -33.54
CA ARG A 18 -6.66 -37.12 -33.89
C ARG A 18 -7.19 -36.53 -35.19
N LYS A 19 -8.19 -35.64 -35.13
CA LYS A 19 -8.62 -34.83 -36.27
C LYS A 19 -7.56 -33.73 -36.46
N SER A 20 -6.56 -34.02 -37.29
CA SER A 20 -5.66 -33.01 -37.86
C SER A 20 -6.50 -32.00 -38.64
N GLY A 21 -6.58 -30.76 -38.15
CA GLY A 21 -7.29 -29.69 -38.86
C GLY A 21 -7.57 -28.40 -38.08
N LYS A 22 -7.33 -28.33 -36.77
CA LYS A 22 -7.63 -27.12 -35.96
C LYS A 22 -6.50 -26.76 -34.98
N LYS A 23 -5.25 -26.74 -35.44
CA LYS A 23 -4.07 -26.53 -34.58
C LYS A 23 -3.64 -25.06 -34.43
N SER A 24 -4.12 -24.14 -35.26
CA SER A 24 -3.69 -22.73 -35.24
C SER A 24 -4.50 -21.89 -34.25
N SER A 25 -5.84 -21.95 -34.28
CA SER A 25 -6.71 -21.21 -33.37
C SER A 25 -6.46 -21.56 -31.89
N ASP A 26 -6.35 -22.86 -31.59
CA ASP A 26 -6.17 -23.35 -30.23
C ASP A 26 -4.81 -22.93 -29.66
N LYS A 27 -3.76 -22.85 -30.50
CA LYS A 27 -2.45 -22.32 -30.11
C LYS A 27 -2.49 -20.83 -29.82
N VAL A 28 -3.24 -20.07 -30.61
CA VAL A 28 -3.46 -18.62 -30.38
C VAL A 28 -4.21 -18.42 -29.06
N ASP A 29 -5.25 -19.21 -28.79
CA ASP A 29 -6.00 -19.15 -27.53
C ASP A 29 -5.18 -19.56 -26.31
N ILE A 30 -4.32 -20.58 -26.43
CA ILE A 30 -3.40 -20.98 -25.37
C ILE A 30 -2.39 -19.86 -25.08
N ARG A 31 -1.80 -19.26 -26.12
CA ARG A 31 -0.88 -18.11 -25.98
C ARG A 31 -1.58 -16.92 -25.33
N ALA A 32 -2.80 -16.58 -25.75
CA ALA A 32 -3.58 -15.50 -25.17
C ALA A 32 -3.96 -15.76 -23.70
N LYS A 33 -4.34 -17.00 -23.35
CA LYS A 33 -4.59 -17.38 -21.95
C LYS A 33 -3.32 -17.30 -21.10
N LEU A 34 -2.18 -17.72 -21.63
CA LEU A 34 -0.89 -17.65 -20.94
C LEU A 34 -0.48 -16.20 -20.69
N GLU A 35 -0.61 -15.33 -21.68
CA GLU A 35 -0.25 -13.92 -21.52
C GLU A 35 -1.19 -13.18 -20.56
N ARG A 36 -2.50 -13.48 -20.58
CA ARG A 36 -3.43 -12.97 -19.55
C ARG A 36 -3.01 -13.37 -18.13
N ARG A 37 -2.64 -14.64 -17.90
CA ARG A 37 -2.16 -15.10 -16.58
C ARG A 37 -0.89 -14.38 -16.16
N ARG A 38 0.05 -14.19 -17.09
CA ARG A 38 1.28 -13.42 -16.84
C ARG A 38 0.96 -11.97 -16.49
N GLN A 39 0.05 -11.33 -17.23
CA GLN A 39 -0.34 -9.96 -16.96
C GLN A 39 -1.00 -9.83 -15.59
N SER A 40 -1.96 -10.71 -15.25
CA SER A 40 -2.57 -10.71 -13.91
C SER A 40 -1.54 -10.89 -12.79
N ALA A 41 -0.51 -11.72 -13.00
CA ALA A 41 0.58 -11.88 -12.04
C ALA A 41 1.46 -10.63 -11.91
N ARG A 42 1.76 -9.95 -13.03
CA ARG A 42 2.46 -8.65 -13.03
C ARG A 42 1.64 -7.60 -12.30
N ASP A 43 0.36 -7.46 -12.63
CA ASP A 43 -0.52 -6.47 -12.00
C ASP A 43 -0.68 -6.73 -10.50
N CYS A 44 -0.71 -8.00 -10.07
CA CYS A 44 -0.73 -8.35 -8.66
C CYS A 44 0.53 -7.84 -7.93
N ARG A 45 1.71 -8.01 -8.53
CA ARG A 45 2.97 -7.50 -7.97
C ARG A 45 3.00 -5.97 -7.98
N ALA A 46 2.60 -5.35 -9.08
CA ALA A 46 2.54 -3.89 -9.21
C ALA A 46 1.61 -3.26 -8.17
N ARG A 47 0.41 -3.83 -7.97
CA ARG A 47 -0.52 -3.40 -6.92
C ARG A 47 0.05 -3.55 -5.52
N LYS A 48 0.73 -4.67 -5.23
CA LYS A 48 1.38 -4.88 -3.94
C LYS A 48 2.48 -3.84 -3.70
N ASN A 49 3.30 -3.57 -4.72
CA ASN A 49 4.37 -2.57 -4.63
C ASN A 49 3.81 -1.17 -4.38
N LEU A 50 2.82 -0.75 -5.17
CA LEU A 50 2.18 0.55 -5.03
C LEU A 50 1.54 0.72 -3.64
N ARG A 51 0.87 -0.34 -3.14
CA ARG A 51 0.25 -0.33 -1.81
C ARG A 51 1.28 -0.13 -0.71
N TYR A 52 2.42 -0.81 -0.78
CA TYR A 52 3.46 -0.64 0.23
C TYR A 52 4.17 0.69 0.10
N GLN A 53 4.46 1.14 -1.12
CA GLN A 53 5.02 2.46 -1.34
C GLN A 53 4.18 3.56 -0.68
N TYR A 54 2.86 3.57 -0.91
CA TYR A 54 1.97 4.54 -0.28
C TYR A 54 1.97 4.46 1.26
N LEU A 55 2.00 3.23 1.81
CA LEU A 55 2.05 3.05 3.26
C LEU A 55 3.38 3.53 3.84
N ASP A 56 4.49 3.24 3.17
CA ASP A 56 5.83 3.66 3.58
C ASP A 56 5.94 5.19 3.54
N GLU A 57 5.46 5.83 2.47
CA GLU A 57 5.40 7.30 2.35
C GLU A 57 4.53 7.91 3.47
N SER A 58 3.32 7.36 3.70
CA SER A 58 2.45 7.85 4.78
C SER A 58 3.04 7.70 6.17
N VAL A 59 3.80 6.63 6.43
CA VAL A 59 4.49 6.44 7.71
C VAL A 59 5.62 7.44 7.85
N ALA A 60 6.46 7.60 6.82
CA ALA A 60 7.56 8.55 6.81
C ALA A 60 7.08 10.00 7.06
N ASP A 61 6.02 10.42 6.39
CA ASP A 61 5.43 11.76 6.57
C ASP A 61 4.96 11.97 8.03
N ARG A 62 4.33 10.94 8.61
CA ARG A 62 3.83 11.01 9.99
C ARG A 62 4.96 11.02 11.01
N GLU A 63 6.00 10.22 10.79
CA GLU A 63 7.20 10.23 11.64
C GLU A 63 7.88 11.59 11.60
N GLN A 64 7.99 12.21 10.42
CA GLN A 64 8.56 13.54 10.27
C GLN A 64 7.73 14.62 10.97
N ALA A 65 6.40 14.56 10.85
CA ALA A 65 5.51 15.47 11.56
C ALA A 65 5.66 15.34 13.08
N VAL A 66 5.78 14.11 13.60
CA VAL A 66 6.01 13.86 15.04
C VAL A 66 7.35 14.43 15.49
N LEU A 67 8.41 14.29 14.68
CA LEU A 67 9.72 14.86 15.00
C LEU A 67 9.68 16.39 15.04
N SER A 68 9.05 17.05 14.06
CA SER A 68 8.88 18.51 14.04
C SER A 68 8.15 19.00 15.30
N LEU A 69 7.01 18.39 15.62
CA LEU A 69 6.21 18.76 16.79
C LEU A 69 6.96 18.55 18.10
N ARG A 70 7.79 17.51 18.20
CA ARG A 70 8.64 17.30 19.38
C ARG A 70 9.71 18.38 19.51
N GLN A 71 10.35 18.77 18.42
CA GLN A 71 11.34 19.85 18.42
C GLN A 71 10.72 21.18 18.84
N GLU A 72 9.52 21.49 18.32
CA GLU A 72 8.76 22.68 18.71
C GLU A 72 8.39 22.65 20.20
N LEU A 73 7.91 21.50 20.70
CA LEU A 73 7.56 21.36 22.12
C LEU A 73 8.77 21.50 23.03
N ASP A 74 9.91 20.90 22.66
CA ASP A 74 11.16 21.03 23.41
C ASP A 74 11.68 22.48 23.41
N LYS A 75 11.56 23.20 22.29
CA LYS A 75 11.84 24.64 22.21
C LYS A 75 11.02 25.42 23.23
N TYR A 76 9.70 25.26 23.23
CA TYR A 76 8.83 25.96 24.19
C TYR A 76 9.13 25.57 25.63
N ARG A 77 9.48 24.30 25.90
CA ARG A 77 9.87 23.85 27.23
C ARG A 77 11.11 24.59 27.74
N ILE A 78 12.13 24.75 26.88
CA ILE A 78 13.35 25.50 27.21
C ILE A 78 13.01 26.98 27.46
N TRP A 79 12.18 27.57 26.59
CA TRP A 79 11.75 28.96 26.75
C TRP A 79 11.03 29.21 28.07
N CYS A 80 10.15 28.31 28.51
CA CYS A 80 9.51 28.42 29.82
C CYS A 80 10.55 28.47 30.95
N ILE A 81 11.58 27.61 30.91
CA ILE A 81 12.65 27.60 31.93
C ILE A 81 13.39 28.94 31.93
N GLU A 82 13.78 29.44 30.76
CA GLU A 82 14.51 30.72 30.67
C GLU A 82 13.68 31.90 31.15
N ILE A 83 12.39 31.94 30.81
CA ILE A 83 11.45 32.97 31.26
C ILE A 83 11.26 32.91 32.77
N ASP A 84 11.12 31.71 33.35
CA ASP A 84 11.02 31.50 34.80
C ASP A 84 12.29 32.00 35.52
N GLU A 85 13.44 31.95 34.86
CA GLU A 85 14.72 32.50 35.33
C GLU A 85 14.91 34.01 35.01
N GLY A 86 13.88 34.66 34.44
CA GLY A 86 13.89 36.08 34.10
C GLY A 86 14.72 36.43 32.86
N ARG A 87 15.08 35.45 32.03
CA ARG A 87 15.79 35.64 30.77
C ARG A 87 14.80 35.67 29.60
N ILE A 88 15.14 36.41 28.55
CA ILE A 88 14.35 36.48 27.31
C ILE A 88 14.93 35.44 26.34
N PRO A 89 14.16 34.42 25.92
CA PRO A 89 14.63 33.40 25.01
C PRO A 89 14.96 33.92 23.61
N GLU A 90 15.94 33.31 22.95
CA GLU A 90 16.31 33.64 21.57
C GLU A 90 15.15 33.32 20.60
N GLY A 91 14.83 34.27 19.72
CA GLY A 91 13.69 34.16 18.80
C GLY A 91 12.32 34.45 19.43
N PHE A 92 12.27 34.82 20.72
CA PHE A 92 11.01 35.18 21.39
C PHE A 92 10.36 36.43 20.78
N GLN A 93 11.17 37.43 20.39
CA GLN A 93 10.66 38.65 19.74
C GLN A 93 10.01 38.34 18.39
N GLU A 94 10.64 37.49 17.57
CA GLU A 94 10.11 37.07 16.28
C GLU A 94 8.77 36.34 16.43
N LEU A 95 8.62 35.53 17.49
CA LEU A 95 7.34 34.92 17.83
C LEU A 95 6.29 35.99 18.17
N LEU A 96 6.62 36.99 18.99
CA LEU A 96 5.68 38.06 19.34
C LEU A 96 5.24 38.86 18.11
N ASP A 97 6.17 39.15 17.20
CA ASP A 97 5.90 39.83 15.94
C ASP A 97 4.94 38.99 15.06
N GLU A 98 5.15 37.67 14.99
CA GLU A 98 4.28 36.73 14.26
C GLU A 98 2.84 36.71 14.83
N PHE A 99 2.69 36.81 16.16
CA PHE A 99 1.38 36.88 16.82
C PHE A 99 0.78 38.29 16.86
N GLY A 100 1.44 39.30 16.28
CA GLY A 100 0.98 40.70 16.27
C GLY A 100 0.95 41.34 17.66
N ALA A 101 1.80 40.87 18.57
CA ALA A 101 1.89 41.30 19.95
C ALA A 101 3.01 42.32 20.22
N ALA A 102 3.71 42.77 19.17
CA ALA A 102 4.80 43.75 19.19
C ALA A 102 4.59 44.86 18.15
#